data_AF-A0AAJ0M9X6-F1
#
_entry.id   AF-A0AAJ0M9X6-F1
#
_cell.length_a   1.000
_cell.length_b   1.000
_cell.length_c   1.000
_cell.angle_alpha   90.00
_cell.angle_beta   90.00
_cell.angle_gamma   90.00
#
_symmetry.space_group_name_H-M   'P 1'
#
loop_
_entity.id
_entity.type
_entity.pdbx_description
1 polymer ?
#
loop_
_entity_poly.entity_id
_entity_poly.type
_entity_poly.pdbx_seq_one_letter_code
_entity_poly.pdbx_strand_id
1 'polypeptide(L)'
;MAPHYPTPVKAHLVGTAAFPDHGLKHFFNTPGSPDLSPTENCWRSVKQYIRANLGIGKDGDIMELAKAGWGRIPQAKINELVDSMVRRMQDVLEGEGRMTGW
;
A
#
# COMPACT_ATOMS: atom_id res chain seq x y z
N MET A 1 15.55 43.36 5.41
CA MET A 1 15.84 42.00 5.90
C MET A 1 14.52 41.26 5.93
N ALA A 2 14.30 40.31 5.01
CA ALA A 2 13.05 39.54 4.97
C ALA A 2 13.05 38.46 6.07
N PRO A 3 11.92 38.17 6.72
CA PRO A 3 11.86 37.13 7.73
C PRO A 3 12.08 35.76 7.08
N HIS A 4 13.03 35.00 7.65
CA HIS A 4 13.28 33.63 7.26
C HIS A 4 12.19 32.75 7.89
N TYR A 5 11.21 32.34 7.09
CA TYR A 5 10.26 31.30 7.53
C TYR A 5 10.94 29.94 7.40
N PRO A 6 10.87 29.07 8.42
CA PRO A 6 11.35 27.70 8.29
C PRO A 6 10.45 26.95 7.30
N THR A 7 11.07 26.36 6.27
CA THR A 7 10.40 25.49 5.31
C THR A 7 9.73 24.34 6.09
N PRO A 8 8.40 24.15 6.01
CA PRO A 8 7.76 23.07 6.74
C PRO A 8 8.23 21.74 6.14
N VAL A 9 8.83 20.91 6.99
CA VAL A 9 9.16 19.54 6.65
C VAL A 9 7.84 18.84 6.30
N LYS A 10 7.74 18.28 5.09
CA LYS A 10 6.49 17.77 4.48
C LYS A 10 5.63 16.86 5.39
N ALA A 11 6.24 16.24 6.40
CA ALA A 11 5.55 15.44 7.41
C ALA A 11 4.48 16.19 8.23
N HIS A 12 4.59 17.51 8.39
CA HIS A 12 3.60 18.30 9.15
C HIS A 12 2.36 18.68 8.31
N LEU A 13 2.51 18.79 6.98
CA LEU A 13 1.43 19.12 6.05
C LEU A 13 0.49 17.93 5.77
N VAL A 14 1.03 16.70 5.79
CA VAL A 14 0.26 15.44 5.69
C VAL A 14 0.14 14.77 7.07
N GLY A 15 0.39 15.54 8.13
CA GLY A 15 0.17 15.10 9.51
C GLY A 15 -1.32 14.99 9.82
N THR A 16 -1.62 14.46 11.00
CA THR A 16 -2.95 14.31 11.61
C THR A 16 -3.90 15.51 11.53
N ALA A 17 -3.42 16.70 11.13
CA ALA A 17 -4.22 17.89 10.87
C ALA A 17 -4.97 17.86 9.52
N ALA A 18 -4.40 17.29 8.44
CA ALA A 18 -5.04 17.31 7.12
C ALA A 18 -6.13 16.23 6.95
N PHE A 19 -6.07 15.12 7.71
CA PHE A 19 -7.07 14.05 7.60
C PHE A 19 -8.47 14.50 8.10
N PRO A 20 -8.60 15.11 9.29
CA PRO A 20 -9.89 15.58 9.79
C PRO A 20 -10.51 16.68 8.92
N ASP A 21 -9.70 17.61 8.41
CA ASP A 21 -10.14 18.72 7.56
C ASP A 21 -10.77 18.24 6.24
N HIS A 22 -10.47 17.00 5.83
CA HIS A 22 -11.03 16.34 4.64
C HIS A 22 -11.96 15.17 4.98
N GLY A 23 -12.32 14.97 6.25
CA GLY A 23 -13.19 13.86 6.69
C GLY A 23 -12.57 12.47 6.53
N LEU A 24 -11.25 12.39 6.34
CA LEU A 24 -10.54 11.13 6.20
C LEU A 24 -10.28 10.50 7.58
N LYS A 25 -10.61 9.23 7.70
CA LYS A 25 -10.25 8.42 8.86
C LYS A 25 -8.89 7.77 8.62
N HIS A 26 -8.08 7.67 9.66
CA HIS A 26 -6.87 6.88 9.65
C HIS A 26 -7.07 5.64 10.54
N PHE A 27 -6.29 4.61 10.28
CA PHE A 27 -6.25 3.41 11.10
C PHE A 27 -4.81 3.19 11.58
N PHE A 28 -4.66 2.45 12.68
CA PHE A 28 -3.35 2.10 13.21
C PHE A 28 -2.69 1.05 12.32
N ASN A 29 -1.39 1.22 12.05
CA ASN A 29 -0.58 0.23 11.36
C ASN A 29 0.72 -0.02 12.14
N THR A 30 1.19 -1.27 12.15
CA THR A 30 2.40 -1.67 12.88
C THR A 30 3.64 -1.56 11.98
N PRO A 31 4.77 -1.03 12.49
CA PRO A 31 6.03 -1.05 11.77
C PRO A 31 6.46 -2.49 11.45
N GLY A 32 6.98 -2.73 10.24
CA GLY A 32 7.49 -4.04 9.85
C GLY A 32 6.45 -5.12 9.56
N SER A 33 5.18 -4.74 9.34
CA SER A 33 4.07 -5.69 9.09
C SER A 33 3.49 -5.57 7.67
N PRO A 34 4.24 -5.91 6.61
CA PRO A 34 3.71 -5.91 5.24
C PRO A 34 2.60 -6.95 5.03
N ASP A 35 2.58 -8.00 5.84
CA ASP A 35 1.54 -9.04 5.90
C ASP A 35 0.16 -8.48 6.34
N LEU A 36 0.15 -7.37 7.08
CA LEU A 36 -1.06 -6.63 7.46
C LEU A 36 -1.45 -5.52 6.48
N SER A 37 -0.82 -5.45 5.30
CA SER A 37 -1.15 -4.50 4.26
C SER A 37 -1.79 -5.21 3.05
N PRO A 38 -3.12 -5.16 2.87
CA PRO A 38 -3.80 -5.71 1.70
C PRO A 38 -3.23 -5.21 0.36
N THR A 39 -2.73 -3.97 0.36
CA THR A 39 -2.15 -3.32 -0.83
C THR A 39 -0.87 -4.02 -1.30
N GLU A 40 -0.10 -4.64 -0.41
CA GLU A 40 1.10 -5.41 -0.80
C GLU A 40 0.73 -6.64 -1.64
N ASN A 41 -0.42 -7.28 -1.34
CA ASN A 41 -0.94 -8.36 -2.17
C ASN A 41 -1.31 -7.88 -3.58
N CYS A 42 -1.91 -6.68 -3.70
CA CYS A 42 -2.20 -6.06 -5.00
C CYS A 42 -0.90 -5.82 -5.79
N TRP A 43 0.11 -5.23 -5.15
CA TRP A 43 1.40 -4.99 -5.80
C TRP A 43 2.13 -6.28 -6.20
N ARG A 44 1.95 -7.38 -5.48
CA ARG A 44 2.48 -8.70 -5.88
C ARG A 44 1.96 -9.10 -7.26
N SER A 45 0.66 -8.96 -7.50
CA SER A 45 0.04 -9.23 -8.81
C SER A 45 0.54 -8.31 -9.91
N VAL A 46 0.67 -7.01 -9.64
CA VAL A 46 1.23 -6.04 -10.61
C VAL A 46 2.67 -6.38 -10.97
N LYS A 47 3.51 -6.68 -9.97
CA LYS A 47 4.91 -7.09 -10.20
C LYS A 47 5.01 -8.37 -11.02
N GLN A 48 4.12 -9.33 -10.80
CA GLN A 48 4.07 -10.55 -11.61
C GLN A 48 3.69 -10.22 -13.07
N TYR A 49 2.71 -9.35 -13.28
CA TYR A 49 2.31 -8.91 -14.61
C TYR A 49 3.45 -8.19 -15.34
N ILE A 50 4.12 -7.24 -14.69
CA ILE A 50 5.28 -6.54 -15.27
C ILE A 50 6.35 -7.55 -15.68
N ARG A 51 6.74 -8.46 -14.79
CA ARG A 51 7.78 -9.48 -15.09
C ARG A 51 7.41 -10.40 -16.25
N ALA A 52 6.13 -10.73 -16.41
CA ALA A 52 5.67 -11.58 -17.50
C ALA A 52 5.65 -10.86 -18.86
N ASN A 53 5.61 -9.53 -18.88
CA ASN A 53 5.44 -8.73 -20.11
C ASN A 53 6.67 -7.87 -20.45
N LEU A 54 7.54 -7.63 -19.46
CA LEU A 54 8.83 -6.99 -19.64
C LEU A 54 9.80 -8.03 -20.22
N GLY A 55 9.81 -8.14 -21.55
CA GLY A 55 10.76 -9.01 -22.25
C GLY A 55 12.20 -8.57 -22.03
N ILE A 56 13.15 -9.50 -22.01
CA ILE A 56 14.58 -9.20 -22.02
C ILE A 56 14.89 -8.41 -23.30
N GLY A 57 15.41 -7.19 -23.16
CA GLY A 57 15.74 -6.32 -24.30
C GLY A 57 14.57 -5.56 -24.92
N LYS A 58 13.40 -5.51 -24.28
CA LYS A 58 12.31 -4.62 -24.68
C LYS A 58 12.30 -3.37 -23.81
N ASP A 59 12.25 -2.20 -24.46
CA ASP A 59 11.89 -0.92 -23.84
C ASP A 59 10.38 -0.90 -23.56
N GLY A 60 9.92 -1.82 -22.71
CA GLY A 60 8.55 -1.78 -22.20
C GLY A 60 8.47 -0.66 -21.17
N ASP A 61 7.58 0.31 -21.39
CA ASP A 61 7.32 1.34 -20.39
C ASP A 61 6.74 0.67 -19.14
N ILE A 62 7.58 0.56 -18.10
CA ILE A 62 7.23 -0.02 -16.80
C ILE A 62 6.00 0.66 -16.21
N MET A 63 5.81 1.96 -16.47
CA MET A 63 4.65 2.71 -16.00
C MET A 63 3.37 2.20 -16.66
N GLU A 64 3.38 2.00 -17.98
CA GLU A 64 2.22 1.49 -18.71
C GLU A 64 1.91 0.03 -18.33
N LEU A 65 2.94 -0.79 -18.15
CA LEU A 65 2.75 -2.15 -17.62
C LEU A 65 2.21 -2.14 -16.18
N ALA A 66 2.66 -1.22 -15.33
CA ALA A 66 2.14 -1.09 -13.97
C ALA A 66 0.67 -0.68 -13.96
N LYS A 67 0.27 0.31 -14.76
CA LYS A 67 -1.12 0.73 -14.92
C LYS A 67 -2.00 -0.40 -15.46
N ALA A 68 -1.54 -1.08 -16.50
CA ALA A 68 -2.26 -2.22 -17.09
C ALA A 68 -2.37 -3.39 -16.10
N GLY A 69 -1.31 -3.67 -15.34
CA GLY A 69 -1.32 -4.69 -14.29
C GLY A 69 -2.29 -4.35 -13.16
N TRP A 70 -2.32 -3.09 -12.73
CA TRP A 70 -3.24 -2.62 -11.70
C TRP A 70 -4.70 -2.71 -12.14
N GLY A 71 -5.01 -2.24 -13.37
CA GLY A 71 -6.36 -2.28 -13.92
C GLY A 71 -6.92 -3.69 -14.15
N ARG A 72 -6.08 -4.73 -14.09
CA ARG A 72 -6.49 -6.13 -14.20
C ARG A 72 -6.90 -6.76 -12.87
N ILE A 73 -6.64 -6.12 -11.74
CA ILE A 73 -7.02 -6.65 -10.43
C ILE A 73 -8.54 -6.54 -10.30
N PRO A 74 -9.28 -7.67 -10.18
CA PRO A 74 -10.74 -7.60 -10.05
C PRO A 74 -11.12 -6.92 -8.74
N GLN A 75 -12.17 -6.10 -8.75
CA GLN A 75 -12.70 -5.49 -7.52
C GLN A 75 -13.06 -6.55 -6.47
N ALA A 76 -13.61 -7.70 -6.89
CA ALA A 76 -13.88 -8.82 -6.00
C ALA A 76 -12.62 -9.28 -5.24
N LYS A 77 -11.46 -9.27 -5.91
CA LYS A 77 -10.20 -9.64 -5.26
C LYS A 77 -9.76 -8.61 -4.23
N ILE A 78 -9.96 -7.32 -4.51
CA ILE A 78 -9.68 -6.24 -3.57
C ILE A 78 -10.57 -6.38 -2.33
N ASN A 79 -11.87 -6.65 -2.53
CA ASN A 79 -12.81 -6.89 -1.43
C ASN A 79 -12.37 -8.07 -0.57
N GLU A 80 -12.05 -9.22 -1.17
CA GLU A 80 -11.51 -10.39 -0.44
C GLU A 80 -10.27 -10.05 0.40
N LEU A 81 -9.35 -9.24 -0.14
CA LEU A 81 -8.14 -8.82 0.58
C LEU A 81 -8.48 -7.92 1.78
N VAL A 82 -9.43 -7.01 1.63
CA VAL A 82 -9.92 -6.17 2.73
C VAL A 82 -10.64 -7.01 3.78
N ASP A 83 -11.56 -7.88 3.37
CA ASP A 83 -12.32 -8.75 4.27
C ASP A 83 -11.41 -9.73 5.03
N SER A 84 -10.29 -10.12 4.43
CA SER A 84 -9.29 -10.97 5.08
C SER A 84 -8.63 -10.33 6.30
N MET A 85 -8.65 -9.00 6.44
CA MET A 85 -7.94 -8.28 7.52
C MET A 85 -8.36 -8.72 8.92
N VAL A 86 -9.63 -9.06 9.12
CA VAL A 86 -10.10 -9.61 10.40
C VAL A 86 -9.36 -10.90 10.75
N ARG A 87 -9.19 -11.81 9.77
CA ARG A 87 -8.46 -13.06 9.97
C ARG A 87 -6.96 -12.81 10.15
N ARG A 88 -6.35 -11.89 9.40
CA ARG A 88 -4.92 -11.57 9.57
C ARG A 88 -4.61 -11.10 10.99
N MET A 89 -5.48 -10.26 11.55
CA MET A 89 -5.35 -9.82 12.94
C MET A 89 -5.49 -10.97 13.93
N GLN A 90 -6.39 -11.94 13.67
CA GLN A 90 -6.48 -13.16 14.49
C GLN A 90 -5.19 -14.00 14.42
N ASP A 91 -4.62 -14.17 13.23
CA ASP A 91 -3.37 -14.93 13.07
C ASP A 91 -2.19 -14.26 13.79
N VAL A 92 -2.15 -12.92 13.84
CA VAL A 92 -1.16 -12.19 14.64
C VAL A 92 -1.33 -12.46 16.13
N LEU A 93 -2.58 -12.48 16.63
CA LEU A 93 -2.85 -12.79 18.03
C LEU A 93 -2.46 -14.22 18.38
N GLU A 94 -2.87 -15.19 17.56
CA GLU A 94 -2.51 -16.61 17.71
C GLU A 94 -0.99 -16.84 17.59
N GLY A 95 -0.33 -16.04 16.75
CA GLY A 95 1.12 -16.06 16.55
C GLY A 95 1.91 -15.27 17.60
N GLU A 96 1.27 -14.69 18.61
CA GLU A 96 1.89 -13.84 19.65
C GLU A 96 2.68 -12.66 19.06
N GLY A 97 2.13 -12.00 18.04
CA GLY A 97 2.75 -10.84 17.40
C GLY A 97 3.78 -11.17 16.32
N ARG A 98 4.02 -12.46 16.02
CA ARG A 98 4.91 -12.88 14.93
C ARG A 98 4.29 -12.59 13.56
N MET A 99 5.15 -12.40 12.56
CA MET A 99 4.75 -12.21 11.17
C MET A 99 3.95 -13.42 10.67
N THR A 100 2.86 -13.14 9.97
CA THR A 100 1.92 -14.13 9.44
C THR A 100 2.26 -14.52 7.99
N GLY A 101 1.48 -15.44 7.41
CA GLY A 101 1.69 -15.95 6.05
C GLY A 101 0.90 -15.25 4.93
N TRP A 102 0.30 -14.10 5.20
CA TRP A 102 -0.60 -13.38 4.27
C TRP A 102 0.11 -12.68 3.09
#